data_AF-A0A536UA84-F1
#
_entry.id   AF-A0A536UA84-F1
#
_cell.length_a   1.000
_cell.length_b   1.000
_cell.length_c   1.000
_cell.angle_alpha   90.00
_cell.angle_beta   90.00
_cell.angle_gamma   90.00
#
_symmetry.space_group_name_H-M   'P 1'
#
loop_
_entity.id
_entity.type
_entity.pdbx_description
1 polymer ?
#
loop_
_entity_poly.entity_id
_entity_poly.type
_entity_poly.pdbx_seq_one_letter_code
_entity_poly.pdbx_strand_id
1 'polypeptide(L)'
;MNSGYPHPIIAREGWLFVAISATVALALSFAGWWFAAVPVWLIVVFIVQFFRDPPRVVPSQPNAILSPADGRVMVVEKAHDPYLDREALKISVFMNVFNVHSNRS
;
A
#
# COMPACT_ATOMS: atom_id res chain seq x y z
N MET A 1 -2.15 19.68 -15.39
CA MET A 1 -1.30 18.95 -14.44
C MET A 1 -1.59 19.51 -13.05
N ASN A 2 -2.65 19.03 -12.38
CA ASN A 2 -2.92 19.43 -10.99
C ASN A 2 -1.97 18.65 -10.07
N SER A 3 -0.81 19.25 -9.81
CA SER A 3 0.20 18.73 -8.88
C SER A 3 -0.21 19.08 -7.45
N GLY A 4 -1.20 18.37 -6.94
CA GLY A 4 -1.66 18.52 -5.56
C GLY A 4 -2.10 17.19 -5.01
N TYR A 5 -1.26 16.16 -5.12
CA TYR A 5 -1.51 14.91 -4.41
C TYR A 5 -1.46 15.23 -2.91
N PRO A 6 -2.59 15.18 -2.18
CA PRO A 6 -2.68 15.73 -0.83
C PRO A 6 -2.10 14.77 0.23
N HIS A 7 -1.62 13.60 -0.22
CA HIS A 7 -1.10 12.56 0.66
C HIS A 7 0.44 12.54 0.64
N PRO A 8 1.07 12.29 1.80
CA PRO A 8 2.50 12.07 1.88
C PRO A 8 2.93 10.81 1.09
N ILE A 9 4.20 10.76 0.69
CA ILE A 9 4.79 9.64 -0.07
C ILE A 9 4.74 8.33 0.72
N ILE A 10 4.69 8.39 2.06
CA ILE A 10 4.45 7.26 2.95
C ILE A 10 3.14 7.52 3.67
N ALA A 11 2.25 6.53 3.70
CA ALA A 11 1.00 6.59 4.45
C ALA A 11 1.25 7.04 5.90
N ARG A 12 0.34 7.85 6.45
CA ARG A 12 0.53 8.48 7.76
C ARG A 12 0.75 7.46 8.87
N GLU A 13 0.06 6.33 8.76
CA GLU A 13 0.10 5.18 9.66
C GLU A 13 1.45 4.45 9.59
N GLY A 14 2.11 4.49 8.43
CA GLY A 14 3.40 3.83 8.21
C GLY A 14 4.53 4.42 9.04
N TRP A 15 4.47 5.71 9.35
CA TRP A 15 5.53 6.42 10.09
C TRP A 15 5.77 5.85 11.49
N LEU A 16 4.74 5.38 12.19
CA LEU A 16 4.89 4.75 13.49
C LEU A 16 5.71 3.45 13.39
N PHE A 17 5.37 2.60 12.42
CA PHE A 17 6.07 1.33 12.19
C PHE A 17 7.51 1.54 11.72
N VAL A 18 7.74 2.53 10.85
CA VAL A 18 9.09 2.93 10.42
C VAL A 18 9.90 3.42 11.61
N ALA A 19 9.34 4.30 12.46
CA ALA A 19 10.05 4.84 13.61
C ALA A 19 10.44 3.76 14.62
N ILE A 20 9.52 2.85 14.96
CA ILE A 20 9.77 1.75 15.89
C ILE A 20 10.83 0.80 15.33
N SER A 21 10.64 0.32 14.10
CA SER A 21 11.57 -0.64 13.48
C SER A 21 12.96 -0.03 13.27
N ALA A 22 13.06 1.23 12.86
CA ALA A 22 14.33 1.93 12.69
C ALA A 22 15.03 2.15 14.04
N THR A 23 14.29 2.50 15.09
CA THR A 23 14.86 2.66 16.44
C THR A 23 15.47 1.35 16.94
N VAL A 24 14.77 0.23 16.76
CA VAL A 24 15.28 -1.10 17.14
C VAL A 24 16.49 -1.47 16.28
N ALA A 25 16.44 -1.24 14.96
CA ALA A 25 17.56 -1.52 14.06
C ALA A 25 18.82 -0.74 14.46
N LEU A 26 18.67 0.54 14.77
CA LEU A 26 19.75 1.41 15.24
C LEU A 26 20.30 0.93 16.58
N ALA A 27 19.45 0.63 17.57
CA ALA A 27 19.88 0.14 18.88
C ALA A 27 20.73 -1.14 18.77
N LEU A 28 20.30 -2.10 17.96
CA LEU A 28 21.06 -3.33 17.69
C LEU A 28 22.38 -3.05 16.98
N SER A 29 22.38 -2.09 16.05
CA SER A 29 23.57 -1.65 15.32
C SER A 29 24.56 -0.89 16.20
N PHE A 30 24.12 -0.24 17.28
CA PHE A 30 25.03 0.39 18.25
C PHE A 30 25.56 -0.62 19.28
N ALA A 31 24.82 -1.69 19.57
CA ALA A 31 25.15 -2.66 20.64
C ALA A 31 26.16 -3.76 20.25
N GLY A 32 26.74 -3.75 19.06
CA GLY A 32 27.61 -4.82 18.55
C GLY A 32 26.90 -5.96 17.78
N TRP A 33 25.57 -6.00 17.73
CA TRP A 33 24.81 -7.20 17.32
C TRP A 33 24.45 -7.25 15.83
N TRP A 34 25.45 -7.29 14.95
CA TRP A 34 25.21 -7.07 13.51
C TRP A 34 24.36 -8.17 12.88
N PHE A 35 24.52 -9.42 13.32
CA PHE A 35 23.72 -10.55 12.86
C PHE A 35 22.22 -10.37 13.14
N ALA A 36 21.86 -9.71 14.24
CA ALA A 36 20.48 -9.36 14.55
C ALA A 36 20.04 -8.05 13.88
N ALA A 37 20.94 -7.08 13.73
CA ALA A 37 20.63 -5.79 13.12
C ALA A 37 20.26 -5.91 11.62
N VAL A 38 20.97 -6.74 10.85
CA VAL A 38 20.75 -6.91 9.41
C VAL A 38 19.30 -7.31 9.06
N PRO A 39 18.71 -8.38 9.63
CA PRO A 39 17.32 -8.73 9.32
C PRO A 39 16.33 -7.66 9.78
N VAL A 40 16.62 -6.93 10.86
CA VAL A 40 15.75 -5.82 11.30
C VAL A 40 15.81 -4.65 10.31
N TRP A 41 16.97 -4.33 9.74
CA TRP A 41 17.07 -3.36 8.64
C TRP A 41 16.29 -3.78 7.39
N LEU A 42 16.29 -5.07 7.04
CA LEU A 42 15.45 -5.58 5.95
C LEU A 42 13.96 -5.38 6.25
N ILE A 43 13.54 -5.56 7.50
CA ILE A 43 12.17 -5.26 7.93
C ILE A 43 11.86 -3.76 7.79
N VAL A 44 12.77 -2.86 8.16
CA VAL A 44 12.60 -1.41 7.96
C VAL A 44 12.36 -1.10 6.47
N VAL A 45 13.19 -1.66 5.59
CA VAL A 45 13.05 -1.49 4.14
C VAL A 45 11.69 -2.04 3.66
N PHE A 46 11.28 -3.20 4.16
CA PHE A 46 9.99 -3.79 3.82
C PHE A 46 8.81 -2.91 4.26
N ILE A 47 8.84 -2.37 5.49
CA ILE A 47 7.81 -1.46 6.01
C ILE A 47 7.72 -0.22 5.13
N VAL A 48 8.85 0.41 4.80
CA VAL A 48 8.87 1.58 3.90
C VAL A 48 8.28 1.22 2.53
N GLN A 49 8.64 0.08 1.97
CA GLN A 49 8.11 -0.41 0.70
C GLN A 49 6.60 -0.71 0.75
N PHE A 50 6.09 -1.23 1.88
CA PHE A 50 4.70 -1.59 2.07
C PHE A 50 3.80 -0.35 2.20
N PHE A 51 4.22 0.62 3.00
CA PHE A 51 3.45 1.85 3.30
C PHE A 51 3.69 2.98 2.31
N ARG A 52 4.46 2.76 1.24
CA ARG A 52 4.62 3.76 0.17
C ARG A 52 3.26 4.08 -0.46
N ASP A 53 3.06 5.34 -0.82
CA ASP A 53 1.84 5.86 -1.44
C ASP A 53 2.19 6.92 -2.51
N PRO A 54 2.75 6.49 -3.66
CA PRO A 54 3.15 7.42 -4.72
C PRO A 54 1.94 8.06 -5.42
N PRO A 55 2.04 9.30 -5.92
CA PRO A 55 0.99 9.91 -6.72
C PRO A 55 0.70 9.09 -7.98
N ARG A 56 -0.58 9.01 -8.38
CA ARG A 56 -1.03 8.31 -9.59
C ARG A 56 -1.64 9.31 -10.57
N VAL A 57 -1.43 9.08 -11.86
CA VAL A 57 -2.07 9.88 -12.92
C VAL A 57 -3.48 9.35 -13.13
N VAL A 58 -4.47 10.21 -12.91
CA VAL A 58 -5.88 9.88 -13.14
C VAL A 58 -6.26 10.25 -14.58
N PRO A 59 -6.83 9.33 -15.38
CA PRO A 59 -7.28 9.64 -16.73
C PRO A 59 -8.48 10.60 -16.70
N SER A 60 -8.56 11.53 -17.66
CA SER A 60 -9.61 12.55 -17.75
C SER A 60 -10.91 12.06 -18.43
N GLN A 61 -11.16 10.75 -18.45
CA GLN A 61 -12.31 10.17 -19.15
C GLN A 61 -13.58 10.31 -18.29
N PRO A 62 -14.66 10.88 -18.83
CA PRO A 62 -15.93 10.97 -18.11
C PRO A 62 -16.47 9.58 -17.75
N ASN A 63 -16.99 9.43 -16.53
CA ASN A 63 -17.59 8.19 -16.03
C ASN A 63 -16.65 6.96 -16.00
N ALA A 64 -15.33 7.16 -16.08
CA ALA A 64 -14.38 6.06 -15.96
C ALA A 64 -14.40 5.47 -14.54
N ILE A 65 -14.51 4.14 -14.45
CA ILE A 65 -14.31 3.40 -13.20
C ILE A 65 -12.83 3.04 -13.11
N LEU A 66 -12.18 3.45 -12.04
CA LEU A 66 -10.75 3.22 -11.82
C LEU A 66 -10.54 2.04 -10.87
N SER A 67 -9.41 1.35 -11.04
CA SER A 67 -8.99 0.34 -10.06
C SER A 67 -8.72 1.03 -8.71
N PRO A 68 -9.28 0.52 -7.60
CA PRO A 68 -9.09 1.15 -6.31
C PRO A 68 -7.70 0.85 -5.73
N ALA A 69 -7.07 -0.26 -6.14
CA ALA A 69 -5.75 -0.67 -5.66
C ALA A 69 -4.85 -1.16 -6.82
N ASP A 70 -3.56 -1.26 -6.54
CA ASP A 70 -2.59 -1.93 -7.43
C ASP A 70 -2.62 -3.43 -7.17
N GLY A 71 -2.67 -4.23 -8.23
CA GLY A 71 -2.64 -5.68 -8.09
C GLY A 71 -3.02 -6.41 -9.37
N ARG A 72 -3.23 -7.72 -9.23
CA ARG A 72 -3.71 -8.57 -10.32
C ARG A 72 -5.22 -8.80 -10.17
N VAL A 73 -5.97 -8.59 -11.24
CA VAL A 73 -7.37 -9.03 -11.29
C VAL A 73 -7.40 -10.56 -11.28
N MET A 74 -8.02 -11.12 -10.25
CA MET A 74 -8.11 -12.57 -10.04
C MET A 74 -9.46 -13.14 -10.46
N VAL A 75 -10.53 -12.38 -10.24
CA VAL A 75 -11.91 -12.82 -10.51
C VAL A 75 -12.70 -11.65 -11.09
N VAL A 76 -13.49 -11.95 -12.11
CA VAL A 76 -14.51 -11.05 -12.66
C VAL A 76 -15.77 -11.88 -12.85
N GLU A 77 -16.78 -11.67 -12.01
CA GLU A 77 -18.00 -12.47 -12.02
C GLU A 77 -19.21 -11.67 -11.56
N LYS A 78 -20.41 -12.19 -11.84
CA LYS A 78 -21.65 -11.64 -11.28
C LYS A 78 -21.81 -12.11 -9.84
N ALA A 79 -22.13 -11.19 -8.93
CA ALA A 79 -22.43 -11.50 -7.54
C ALA A 79 -23.56 -10.58 -7.04
N HIS A 80 -24.26 -11.02 -6.00
CA HIS A 80 -25.23 -10.17 -5.32
C HIS A 80 -24.49 -9.14 -4.45
N ASP A 81 -24.78 -7.86 -4.67
CA ASP A 81 -24.26 -6.74 -3.87
C ASP A 81 -25.14 -6.54 -2.63
N PRO A 82 -24.64 -6.82 -1.42
CA PRO A 82 -25.43 -6.72 -0.19
C PRO A 82 -25.74 -5.28 0.22
N TYR A 83 -25.05 -4.28 -0.34
CA TYR A 83 -25.27 -2.87 -0.02
C TYR A 83 -26.35 -2.23 -0.90
N LEU A 84 -26.44 -2.67 -2.16
CA LEU A 84 -27.40 -2.15 -3.14
C LEU A 84 -28.55 -3.13 -3.44
N ASP A 85 -28.55 -4.31 -2.82
CA ASP A 85 -29.56 -5.36 -2.97
C ASP A 85 -29.86 -5.71 -4.45
N ARG A 86 -28.80 -5.91 -5.24
CA ARG A 86 -28.91 -6.19 -6.69
C ARG A 86 -27.80 -7.08 -7.22
N GLU A 87 -27.99 -7.65 -8.40
CA GLU A 87 -26.89 -8.31 -9.12
C GLU A 87 -25.89 -7.25 -9.64
N ALA A 88 -24.61 -7.45 -9.35
CA ALA A 88 -23.53 -6.56 -9.73
C ALA A 88 -22.31 -7.35 -10.26
N LEU A 89 -21.43 -6.66 -10.98
CA LEU A 89 -20.15 -7.22 -11.39
C LEU A 89 -19.14 -7.08 -10.24
N LYS A 90 -18.68 -8.21 -9.69
CA LYS A 90 -17.62 -8.28 -8.70
C LYS A 90 -16.27 -8.43 -9.38
N ILE A 91 -15.35 -7.52 -9.07
CA ILE A 91 -13.96 -7.53 -9.54
C ILE A 91 -13.04 -7.73 -8.33
N SER A 92 -12.39 -8.87 -8.25
CA SER A 92 -11.43 -9.17 -7.17
C SER A 92 -10.01 -8.83 -7.60
N VAL A 93 -9.33 -7.93 -6.88
CA VAL A 93 -7.93 -7.55 -7.12
C VAL A 93 -7.05 -8.09 -6.00
N PHE A 94 -6.03 -8.86 -6.34
CA PHE A 94 -5.04 -9.38 -5.40
C PHE A 94 -3.80 -8.50 -5.38
N MET A 95 -3.45 -8.01 -4.19
CA MET A 95 -2.26 -7.21 -3.93
C MET A 95 -1.17 -8.12 -3.38
N ASN A 96 -0.08 -8.32 -4.12
CA ASN A 96 1.13 -8.96 -3.60
C ASN A 96 2.01 -7.95 -2.83
N VAL A 97 2.99 -8.46 -2.10
CA VAL A 97 3.93 -7.69 -1.24
C VAL A 97 4.69 -6.53 -1.93
N PHE A 98 4.79 -6.52 -3.26
CA PHE A 98 5.46 -5.46 -4.01
C PHE A 98 4.50 -4.35 -4.48
N ASN A 99 3.19 -4.57 -4.39
CA ASN A 99 2.19 -3.56 -4.73
C ASN A 99 2.15 -2.47 -3.66
N VAL A 100 1.65 -1.31 -4.05
CA VAL A 100 1.31 -0.22 -3.13
C VAL A 100 0.10 -0.66 -2.32
N HIS A 101 0.25 -0.92 -1.00
CA HIS A 101 -0.84 -1.34 -0.12
C HIS A 101 -1.69 -0.16 0.37
N SER A 102 -2.15 0.64 -0.60
CA SER A 102 -3.02 1.79 -0.40
C SER A 102 -4.22 1.63 -1.34
N ASN A 103 -5.41 1.56 -0.75
CA ASN A 103 -6.66 1.49 -1.48
C ASN A 103 -7.27 2.88 -1.59
N ARG A 104 -7.72 3.26 -2.79
CA ARG A 104 -8.23 4.60 -3.12
C ARG A 104 -9.65 4.48 -3.65
N SER A 105 -10.46 5.49 -3.35
CA SER A 105 -11.86 5.63 -3.81
C SER A 105 -12.05 6.98 -4.47
#